data_AF-A0A377VXS1-F1
#
_entry.id   AF-A0A377VXS1-F1
#
_cell.length_a   1.000
_cell.length_b   1.000
_cell.length_c   1.000
_cell.angle_alpha   90.00
_cell.angle_beta   90.00
_cell.angle_gamma   90.00
#
_symmetry.space_group_name_H-M   'P 1'
#
loop_
_entity.id
_entity.type
_entity.pdbx_description
1 polymer ?
#
loop_
_entity_poly.entity_id
_entity_poly.type
_entity_poly.pdbx_seq_one_letter_code
_entity_poly.pdbx_strand_id
1 'polypeptide(L)'
;MNVTLFERHYSGMVPTEYGKCILPRARRAIDDLQAIPALLQKHHTRSSGPLADAGWLFNTRRLAIFIQLYHVNHTQTVAQQLGITQPAVSAALKVLEKGADSALFRRTPEGVRPTPAAELLYPR
;
A
#
# COMPACT_ATOMS: atom_id res chain seq x y z
N MET A 1 11.80 16.52 14.89
CA MET A 1 11.72 17.81 14.18
C MET A 1 10.26 18.09 13.85
N ASN A 2 9.71 19.21 14.30
CA ASN A 2 8.33 19.62 14.01
C ASN A 2 8.38 20.76 12.98
N VAL A 3 8.44 20.43 11.69
CA VAL A 3 8.56 21.40 10.59
C VAL A 3 7.22 21.57 9.88
N THR A 4 6.85 22.82 9.59
CA THR A 4 5.61 23.15 8.88
C THR A 4 5.81 22.99 7.37
N LEU A 5 5.06 22.08 6.76
CA LEU A 5 5.17 21.78 5.32
C LEU A 5 4.24 22.65 4.45
N PHE A 6 3.18 23.19 5.06
CA PHE A 6 2.18 24.01 4.37
C PHE A 6 1.79 25.20 5.21
N GLU A 7 1.57 26.33 4.55
CA GLU A 7 1.03 27.54 5.15
C GLU A 7 -0.33 27.89 4.53
N ARG A 8 -1.17 28.56 5.32
CA ARG A 8 -2.50 28.97 4.90
C ARG A 8 -2.42 30.33 4.24
N HIS A 9 -2.91 30.40 3.01
CA HIS A 9 -3.05 31.60 2.22
C HIS A 9 -4.54 31.92 2.02
N TYR A 10 -4.89 33.14 1.60
CA TYR A 10 -6.29 33.55 1.42
C TYR A 10 -7.06 32.70 0.38
N SER A 11 -6.33 32.01 -0.49
CA SER A 11 -6.85 31.17 -1.58
C SER A 11 -6.63 29.66 -1.38
N GLY A 12 -6.03 29.22 -0.28
CA GLY A 12 -5.79 27.79 -0.03
C GLY A 12 -4.54 27.49 0.80
N MET A 13 -4.01 26.27 0.66
CA MET A 13 -2.78 25.83 1.31
C MET A 13 -1.65 25.82 0.30
N VAL A 14 -0.54 26.50 0.60
CA VAL A 14 0.65 26.53 -0.25
C VAL A 14 1.83 25.85 0.47
N PRO A 15 2.70 25.11 -0.24
CA PRO A 15 3.84 24.46 0.37
C PRO A 15 4.89 25.48 0.79
N THR A 16 5.44 25.30 1.98
CA THR A 16 6.64 26.04 2.45
C THR A 16 7.87 25.61 1.63
N GLU A 17 9.02 26.28 1.81
CA GLU A 17 10.28 25.82 1.19
C GLU A 17 10.62 24.37 1.56
N TYR A 18 10.40 23.97 2.81
CA TYR A 18 10.54 22.57 3.23
C TYR A 18 9.54 21.64 2.52
N GLY A 19 8.29 22.09 2.35
CA GLY A 19 7.27 21.40 1.56
C GLY A 19 7.69 21.21 0.10
N LYS A 20 8.27 22.23 -0.52
CA LYS A 20 8.79 22.17 -1.90
C LYS A 20 9.96 21.19 -2.02
N CYS A 21 10.86 21.13 -1.03
CA CYS A 21 11.97 20.17 -1.04
C CYS A 21 11.50 18.71 -1.05
N ILE A 22 10.38 18.38 -0.36
CA ILE A 22 9.86 16.99 -0.33
C ILE A 22 8.93 16.67 -1.50
N LEU A 23 8.38 17.68 -2.18
CA LEU A 23 7.39 17.52 -3.24
C LEU A 23 7.83 16.53 -4.35
N PRO A 24 9.08 16.56 -4.88
CA PRO A 24 9.51 15.59 -5.87
C PRO A 24 9.51 14.14 -5.38
N ARG A 25 9.70 13.92 -4.07
CA ARG A 25 9.63 12.57 -3.48
C ARG A 25 8.19 12.14 -3.25
N ALA A 26 7.33 13.03 -2.76
CA ALA A 26 5.91 12.75 -2.62
C ALA A 26 5.26 12.42 -3.97
N ARG A 27 5.61 13.19 -5.02
CA ARG A 27 5.10 12.95 -6.37
C ARG A 27 5.50 11.59 -6.93
N ARG A 28 6.79 11.24 -6.83
CA ARG A 28 7.27 9.92 -7.23
C ARG A 28 6.54 8.79 -6.50
N ALA A 29 6.38 8.89 -5.18
CA ALA A 29 5.65 7.89 -4.42
C ALA A 29 4.18 7.76 -4.87
N ILE A 30 3.51 8.87 -5.18
CA ILE A 30 2.13 8.85 -5.70
C ILE A 30 2.09 8.20 -7.08
N ASP A 31 3.01 8.58 -7.98
CA ASP A 31 3.08 8.04 -9.34
C ASP A 31 3.36 6.52 -9.31
N ASP A 32 4.27 6.07 -8.44
CA ASP A 32 4.55 4.64 -8.22
C ASP A 32 3.29 3.89 -7.79
N LEU A 33 2.55 4.42 -6.81
CA LEU A 33 1.30 3.80 -6.33
C LEU A 33 0.21 3.78 -7.41
N GLN A 34 0.11 4.82 -8.24
CA GLN A 34 -0.85 4.90 -9.33
C GLN A 34 -0.54 3.94 -10.49
N ALA A 35 0.73 3.54 -10.66
CA ALA A 35 1.13 2.60 -11.69
C ALA A 35 0.78 1.13 -11.36
N ILE A 36 0.67 0.78 -10.08
CA ILE A 36 0.47 -0.61 -9.61
C ILE A 36 -0.79 -1.28 -10.19
N PRO A 37 -1.99 -0.66 -10.20
CA PRO A 37 -3.18 -1.29 -10.79
C PRO A 37 -2.99 -1.72 -12.25
N ALA A 38 -2.28 -0.93 -13.05
CA ALA A 38 -2.00 -1.25 -14.44
C ALA A 38 -1.03 -2.43 -14.59
N LEU A 39 -0.06 -2.58 -13.67
CA LEU A 39 0.85 -3.73 -13.64
C LEU A 39 0.12 -5.03 -13.30
N LEU A 40 -0.83 -4.97 -12.35
CA LEU A 40 -1.67 -6.11 -11.98
C LEU A 40 -2.58 -6.57 -13.13
N GLN A 41 -3.22 -5.63 -13.83
CA GLN A 41 -4.10 -5.94 -14.97
C GLN A 41 -3.38 -6.69 -16.09
N LYS A 42 -2.13 -6.33 -16.41
CA LYS A 42 -1.34 -7.01 -17.46
C LYS A 42 -1.13 -8.51 -17.19
N HIS A 43 -1.21 -8.94 -15.92
CA HIS A 43 -1.08 -10.33 -15.52
C HIS A 43 -2.42 -11.05 -15.34
N HIS A 44 -3.55 -10.34 -15.40
CA HIS A 44 -4.89 -10.93 -15.27
C HIS A 44 -5.54 -11.09 -16.66
N THR A 45 -5.74 -12.32 -17.14
CA THR A 45 -6.31 -12.61 -18.47
C THR A 45 -7.82 -12.35 -18.58
N ARG A 46 -8.50 -12.07 -17.46
CA ARG A 46 -9.94 -11.73 -17.40
C ARG A 46 -10.25 -10.78 -16.24
N SER A 47 -10.13 -9.46 -16.44
CA SER A 47 -10.87 -8.47 -15.65
C SER A 47 -10.79 -7.10 -16.34
N SER A 48 -11.92 -6.69 -16.92
CA SER A 48 -12.19 -5.41 -17.55
C SER A 48 -13.04 -4.57 -16.60
N GLY A 49 -12.40 -3.90 -15.65
CA GLY A 49 -13.02 -2.90 -14.78
C GLY A 49 -12.30 -1.57 -14.91
N PRO A 50 -13.00 -0.42 -14.79
CA PRO A 50 -12.33 0.88 -14.77
C PRO A 50 -11.27 0.89 -13.68
N LEU A 51 -10.11 1.51 -13.95
CA LEU A 51 -9.01 1.69 -13.01
C LEU A 51 -9.55 2.16 -11.67
N ALA A 52 -9.75 1.23 -10.74
CA ALA A 52 -10.11 1.57 -9.39
C ALA A 52 -8.96 2.41 -8.86
N ASP A 53 -9.27 3.65 -8.51
CA ASP A 53 -8.36 4.58 -7.87
C ASP A 53 -7.45 3.82 -6.89
N ALA A 54 -6.14 4.07 -6.97
CA ALA A 54 -5.14 3.50 -6.08
C ALA A 54 -5.34 3.94 -4.60
N GLY A 55 -6.47 4.55 -4.25
CA GLY A 55 -7.00 4.80 -2.90
C GLY A 55 -6.78 3.66 -1.90
N TRP A 56 -6.86 2.41 -2.34
CA TRP A 56 -6.59 1.25 -1.48
C TRP A 56 -5.10 1.16 -1.05
N LEU A 57 -4.17 1.65 -1.87
CA LEU A 57 -2.73 1.75 -1.58
C LEU A 57 -2.34 3.02 -0.81
N PHE A 58 -3.13 4.10 -0.86
CA PHE A 58 -2.86 5.36 -0.15
C PHE A 58 -3.11 5.28 1.37
N ASN A 59 -2.49 4.30 2.03
CA ASN A 59 -2.49 4.15 3.47
C ASN A 59 -1.20 3.47 3.93
N THR A 60 -0.37 4.23 4.62
CA THR A 60 0.94 3.78 5.11
C THR A 60 0.85 2.54 6.00
N ARG A 61 -0.22 2.41 6.80
CA ARG A 61 -0.42 1.23 7.67
C ARG A 61 -0.73 -0.02 6.87
N ARG A 62 -1.57 0.04 5.82
CA ARG A 62 -1.82 -1.12 4.95
C ARG A 62 -0.56 -1.55 4.21
N LEU A 63 0.21 -0.59 3.69
CA LEU A 63 1.48 -0.87 3.03
C LEU A 63 2.50 -1.50 3.99
N ALA A 64 2.60 -0.99 5.22
CA ALA A 64 3.48 -1.56 6.25
C ALA A 64 3.08 -3.00 6.60
N ILE A 65 1.77 -3.27 6.76
CA ILE A 65 1.26 -4.62 6.97
C ILE A 65 1.65 -5.54 5.81
N PHE A 66 1.44 -5.11 4.57
CA PHE A 66 1.80 -5.88 3.38
C PHE A 66 3.29 -6.25 3.36
N ILE A 67 4.18 -5.25 3.52
CA ILE A 67 5.64 -5.46 3.50
C ILE A 67 6.06 -6.40 4.62
N GLN A 68 5.56 -6.19 5.84
CA GLN A 68 5.91 -7.07 6.97
C GLN A 68 5.39 -8.50 6.76
N LEU A 69 4.18 -8.67 6.24
CA LEU A 69 3.62 -9.99 5.97
C LEU A 69 4.37 -10.73 4.87
N TYR A 70 4.84 -10.02 3.86
CA TYR A 70 5.69 -10.55 2.79
C TYR A 70 7.00 -11.14 3.34
N HIS A 71 7.63 -10.49 4.31
CA HIS A 71 8.86 -10.99 4.94
C HIS A 71 8.61 -12.07 5.99
N VAL A 72 7.68 -11.82 6.91
CA VAL A 72 7.50 -12.63 8.11
C VAL A 72 6.68 -13.88 7.84
N ASN A 73 5.80 -13.87 6.84
CA ASN A 73 4.98 -15.02 6.46
C ASN A 73 4.09 -15.55 7.62
N HIS A 74 3.81 -14.73 8.64
CA HIS A 74 3.02 -15.10 9.81
C HIS A 74 2.18 -13.93 10.35
N THR A 75 0.86 -14.01 10.21
CA THR A 75 -0.08 -12.92 10.50
C THR A 75 -0.07 -12.46 11.95
N GLN A 76 0.03 -13.39 12.91
CA GLN A 76 0.03 -13.05 14.33
C GLN A 76 1.34 -12.35 14.74
N THR A 77 2.46 -12.75 14.17
CA THR A 77 3.76 -12.12 14.42
C THR A 77 3.77 -10.69 13.89
N VAL A 78 3.24 -10.47 12.68
CA VAL A 78 3.08 -9.12 12.11
C VAL A 78 2.17 -8.26 12.98
N ALA A 79 1.07 -8.81 13.48
CA ALA A 79 0.16 -8.08 14.37
C ALA A 79 0.89 -7.61 15.64
N GLN A 80 1.68 -8.48 16.27
CA GLN A 80 2.50 -8.14 17.44
C GLN A 80 3.56 -7.09 17.12
N GLN A 81 4.32 -7.26 16.04
CA GLN A 81 5.39 -6.33 15.64
C GLN A 81 4.86 -4.92 15.31
N LEU A 82 3.65 -4.82 14.76
CA LEU A 82 3.02 -3.55 14.42
C LEU A 82 2.15 -2.98 15.56
N GLY A 83 2.05 -3.67 16.70
CA GLY A 83 1.22 -3.25 17.84
C GLY A 83 -0.27 -3.17 17.50
N ILE A 84 -0.78 -4.12 16.71
CA ILE A 84 -2.18 -4.18 16.26
C ILE A 84 -2.77 -5.57 16.50
N THR A 85 -4.09 -5.69 16.33
CA THR A 85 -4.77 -6.96 16.42
C THR A 85 -4.66 -7.75 15.11
N GLN A 86 -4.66 -9.08 15.19
CA GLN A 86 -4.67 -9.95 14.01
C GLN A 86 -5.91 -9.76 13.09
N PRO A 87 -7.11 -9.44 13.61
CA PRO A 87 -8.22 -8.97 12.78
C PRO A 87 -7.93 -7.69 12.00
N ALA A 88 -7.17 -6.74 12.56
CA ALA A 88 -6.78 -5.52 11.84
C ALA A 88 -5.83 -5.81 10.66
N VAL A 89 -4.89 -6.76 10.84
CA VAL A 89 -4.05 -7.28 9.74
C VAL A 89 -4.92 -7.90 8.65
N SER A 90 -5.86 -8.76 9.04
CA SER A 90 -6.76 -9.44 8.09
C SER A 90 -7.68 -8.47 7.34
N ALA A 91 -8.20 -7.44 8.02
CA ALA A 91 -9.02 -6.40 7.40
C ALA A 91 -8.22 -5.55 6.42
N ALA A 92 -7.00 -5.15 6.80
CA ALA A 92 -6.08 -4.44 5.90
C ALA A 92 -5.78 -5.27 4.65
N LEU A 93 -5.47 -6.56 4.82
CA LEU A 93 -5.21 -7.47 3.70
C LEU A 93 -6.42 -7.60 2.79
N LYS A 94 -7.63 -7.78 3.33
CA LYS A 94 -8.87 -7.87 2.55
C LYS A 94 -9.12 -6.62 1.68
N VAL A 95 -8.78 -5.43 2.18
CA VAL A 95 -8.88 -4.19 1.39
C VAL A 95 -7.86 -4.18 0.25
N LEU A 96 -6.62 -4.62 0.52
CA LEU A 96 -5.58 -4.71 -0.51
C LEU A 96 -5.96 -5.72 -1.59
N GLU A 97 -6.41 -6.92 -1.22
CA GLU A 97 -6.81 -7.99 -2.15
C GLU A 97 -8.03 -7.59 -2.99
N LYS A 98 -9.00 -6.90 -2.38
CA LYS A 98 -10.15 -6.35 -3.11
C LYS A 98 -9.72 -5.29 -4.13
N GLY A 99 -8.79 -4.41 -3.75
CA GLY A 99 -8.27 -3.37 -4.65
C GLY A 99 -7.38 -3.93 -5.77
N ALA A 100 -6.66 -5.00 -5.48
CA ALA A 100 -5.81 -5.72 -6.43
C ALA A 100 -6.58 -6.68 -7.35
N ASP A 101 -7.87 -6.92 -7.08
CA ASP A 101 -8.69 -7.95 -7.74
C ASP A 101 -7.98 -9.32 -7.79
N SER A 102 -7.23 -9.63 -6.73
CA SER A 102 -6.38 -10.82 -6.64
C SER A 102 -6.02 -11.12 -5.19
N ALA A 103 -5.90 -12.41 -4.85
CA ALA A 103 -5.33 -12.81 -3.58
C ALA A 103 -3.84 -12.47 -3.56
N LEU A 104 -3.39 -11.73 -2.55
CA LEU A 104 -1.99 -11.34 -2.39
C LEU A 104 -1.24 -12.36 -1.52
N PHE A 105 -1.95 -13.04 -0.61
CA PHE A 105 -1.36 -14.09 0.20
C PHE A 105 -2.25 -15.33 0.19
N ARG A 106 -1.61 -16.50 0.24
CA ARG A 106 -2.29 -17.79 0.43
C ARG A 106 -1.93 -18.36 1.79
N ARG A 107 -2.89 -19.03 2.43
CA ARG A 107 -2.66 -19.77 3.67
C ARG A 107 -1.95 -21.08 3.37
N THR A 108 -0.98 -21.44 4.19
CA THR A 108 -0.32 -22.75 4.20
C THR A 108 -0.33 -23.31 5.64
N PRO A 109 -0.05 -24.61 5.84
CA PRO A 109 0.07 -25.17 7.19
C PRO A 109 1.12 -24.44 8.05
N GLU A 110 2.14 -23.86 7.43
CA GLU A 110 3.24 -23.14 8.08
C GLU A 110 2.97 -21.64 8.27
N GLY A 111 1.84 -21.12 7.78
CA GLY A 111 1.46 -19.71 7.93
C GLY A 111 0.82 -19.11 6.69
N VAL A 112 1.41 -18.04 6.17
CA VAL A 112 0.95 -17.35 4.95
C VAL A 112 2.12 -17.15 4.00
N ARG A 113 1.88 -17.25 2.70
CA ARG A 113 2.89 -17.08 1.65
C ARG A 113 2.43 -16.08 0.60
N PRO A 114 3.32 -15.24 0.05
CA PRO A 114 2.97 -14.35 -1.05
C PRO A 114 2.54 -15.16 -2.28
N THR A 115 1.60 -14.61 -3.03
CA THR A 115 1.21 -15.08 -4.35
C THR A 115 2.03 -14.35 -5.43
N PRO A 116 2.01 -14.79 -6.69
CA PRO A 116 2.62 -14.04 -7.78
C PRO A 116 2.11 -12.59 -7.90
N ALA A 117 0.87 -12.31 -7.50
CA ALA A 117 0.35 -10.94 -7.47
C ALA A 117 1.04 -10.09 -6.38
N ALA A 118 1.34 -10.65 -5.20
CA ALA A 118 2.12 -9.95 -4.19
C ALA A 118 3.57 -9.69 -4.65
N GLU A 119 4.18 -10.60 -5.41
CA GLU A 119 5.52 -10.38 -5.99
C GLU A 119 5.58 -9.16 -6.93
N LEU A 120 4.48 -8.87 -7.63
CA LEU A 120 4.38 -7.69 -8.50
C LEU A 120 4.20 -6.38 -7.72
N LEU A 121 3.62 -6.46 -6.52
CA LEU A 121 3.39 -5.30 -5.65
C LEU A 121 4.59 -4.99 -4.77
N TYR A 122 5.42 -5.98 -4.50
CA TYR A 122 6.59 -5.81 -3.67
C TYR A 122 7.60 -4.91 -4.38
N PRO A 123 8.00 -3.76 -3.78
CA PRO A 123 8.99 -2.89 -4.39
C PRO A 123 10.32 -3.62 -4.51
N ARG A 124 10.91 -3.61 -5.72
CA ARG A 124 12.23 -4.17 -5.99
C ARG A 124 13.35 -3.22 -5.60
#